data_AF-A0A7V0ZIC4-F1
#
_entry.id   AF-A0A7V0ZIC4-F1
#
_cell.length_a   1.000
_cell.length_b   1.000
_cell.length_c   1.000
_cell.angle_alpha   90.00
_cell.angle_beta   90.00
_cell.angle_gamma   90.00
#
_symmetry.space_group_name_H-M   'P 1'
#
loop_
_entity.id
_entity.type
_entity.pdbx_description
1 polymer ?
#
loop_
_entity_poly.entity_id
_entity_poly.type
_entity_poly.pdbx_seq_one_letter_code
_entity_poly.pdbx_strand_id
1 'polypeptide(L)'
;MIWKRQIPIFIVALVGSITLFGWFVDQPYIEAFVDDDATQWYDILASFAIILGALNLMKLQIQKVARKKTGWPYSLVAIGGFLFAITAGFIVKG
;
A
#
# COMPACT_ATOMS: atom_id res chain seq x y z
N MET A 1 -21.56 -5.92 15.59
CA MET A 1 -20.29 -6.10 14.83
C MET A 1 -20.06 -5.00 13.78
N ILE A 2 -21.10 -4.39 13.21
CA ILE A 2 -21.00 -3.36 12.16
C ILE A 2 -20.23 -2.11 12.62
N TRP A 3 -20.52 -1.61 13.83
CA TRP A 3 -19.89 -0.42 14.41
C TRP A 3 -18.36 -0.51 14.55
N LYS A 4 -17.81 -1.71 14.81
CA LYS A 4 -16.35 -1.91 14.93
C LYS A 4 -15.61 -1.76 13.59
N ARG A 5 -16.29 -1.94 12.46
CA ARG A 5 -15.70 -1.83 11.12
C ARG A 5 -16.01 -0.47 10.48
N GLN A 6 -17.23 0.03 10.67
CA GLN A 6 -17.67 1.29 10.05
C GLN A 6 -16.99 2.52 10.66
N ILE A 7 -16.74 2.54 11.98
CA ILE A 7 -16.07 3.68 12.62
C ILE A 7 -14.65 3.90 12.06
N PRO A 8 -13.76 2.88 12.00
CA PRO A 8 -12.44 3.05 11.37
C PRO A 8 -12.52 3.49 9.91
N ILE A 9 -13.42 2.90 9.13
CA ILE A 9 -13.60 3.25 7.70
C ILE A 9 -14.02 4.72 7.58
N PHE A 10 -14.95 5.18 8.42
CA PHE A 10 -15.42 6.55 8.42
C PHE A 10 -14.30 7.53 8.79
N ILE A 11 -13.49 7.20 9.79
CA ILE A 11 -12.33 8.03 10.18
C ILE A 11 -11.35 8.17 9.02
N VAL A 12 -10.97 7.05 8.37
CA VAL A 12 -10.04 7.07 7.23
C VAL A 12 -10.62 7.86 6.07
N ALA A 13 -11.90 7.67 5.74
CA ALA A 13 -12.57 8.40 4.68
C ALA A 13 -12.63 9.92 4.97
N LEU A 14 -12.93 10.29 6.21
CA LEU A 14 -13.01 11.68 6.64
C LEU A 14 -11.64 12.36 6.62
N VAL A 15 -10.62 11.74 7.22
CA VAL A 15 -9.24 12.26 7.23
C VAL A 15 -8.71 12.38 5.81
N GLY A 16 -8.85 11.34 4.97
CA GLY A 16 -8.43 11.39 3.58
C GLY A 16 -9.16 12.47 2.76
N SER A 17 -10.46 12.68 3.02
CA SER A 17 -11.20 13.77 2.39
C SER A 17 -10.67 15.14 2.82
N ILE A 18 -10.38 15.34 4.12
CA ILE A 18 -9.83 16.61 4.63
C ILE A 18 -8.46 16.88 4.00
N THR A 19 -7.57 15.89 3.91
CA THR A 19 -6.26 16.05 3.26
C THR A 19 -6.41 16.43 1.79
N LEU A 20 -7.34 15.79 1.05
CA LEU A 20 -7.62 16.15 -0.35
C LEU A 20 -8.20 17.55 -0.50
N PHE A 21 -9.13 17.95 0.38
CA PHE A 21 -9.70 19.30 0.35
C PHE A 21 -8.72 20.37 0.80
N GLY A 22 -7.78 20.05 1.69
CA GLY A 22 -6.74 20.96 2.13
C GLY A 22 -5.88 21.48 0.98
N TRP A 23 -5.72 20.69 -0.09
CA TRP A 23 -5.03 21.09 -1.33
C TRP A 23 -5.76 22.19 -2.13
N PHE A 24 -7.02 22.48 -1.82
CA PHE A 24 -7.80 23.55 -2.47
C PHE A 24 -7.90 24.83 -1.62
N VAL A 25 -7.26 24.88 -0.43
CA VAL A 25 -7.36 26.00 0.50
C VAL A 25 -6.01 26.70 0.65
N ASP A 26 -5.90 27.93 0.13
CA ASP A 26 -4.70 28.79 0.27
C ASP A 26 -4.63 29.41 1.68
N GLN A 27 -4.29 28.60 2.69
CA GLN A 27 -4.00 29.08 4.04
C GLN A 27 -2.73 28.39 4.60
N PRO A 28 -1.71 29.14 5.07
CA PRO A 28 -0.40 28.58 5.40
C PRO A 28 -0.42 27.47 6.45
N TYR A 29 -1.36 27.54 7.41
CA TYR A 29 -1.50 26.50 8.44
C TYR A 29 -2.07 25.19 7.91
N ILE A 30 -2.93 25.23 6.89
CA ILE A 30 -3.54 24.05 6.28
C ILE A 30 -2.56 23.44 5.28
N GLU A 31 -1.90 24.28 4.49
CA GLU A 31 -0.84 23.88 3.55
C GLU A 31 0.29 23.14 4.28
N ALA A 32 0.83 23.70 5.37
CA ALA A 32 1.89 23.05 6.15
C ALA A 32 1.47 21.68 6.73
N PHE A 33 0.22 21.52 7.17
CA PHE A 33 -0.28 20.25 7.66
C PHE A 33 -0.41 19.19 6.55
N VAL A 34 -0.85 19.61 5.36
CA VAL A 34 -1.04 18.70 4.22
C VAL A 34 0.29 18.29 3.61
N ASP A 35 1.20 19.25 3.42
CA ASP A 35 2.46 19.02 2.71
C ASP A 35 3.52 18.35 3.60
N ASP A 36 3.68 18.78 4.86
CA ASP A 36 4.71 18.21 5.74
C ASP A 36 4.17 17.07 6.60
N ASP A 37 3.21 17.34 7.49
CA ASP A 37 2.79 16.38 8.51
C ASP A 37 2.11 15.16 7.87
N ALA A 38 1.09 15.38 7.04
CA ALA A 38 0.32 14.29 6.45
C ALA A 38 1.17 13.44 5.50
N THR A 39 2.01 14.06 4.68
CA THR A 39 2.92 13.37 3.76
C THR A 39 3.95 12.54 4.51
N GLN A 40 4.57 13.08 5.57
CA GLN A 40 5.56 12.33 6.35
C GLN A 40 4.95 11.09 7.02
N TRP A 41 3.76 11.23 7.62
CA TRP A 41 3.04 10.07 8.18
C TRP A 41 2.66 9.06 7.10
N TYR A 42 2.22 9.52 5.93
CA TYR A 42 1.92 8.66 4.79
C TYR A 42 3.14 7.88 4.32
N ASP A 43 4.28 8.53 4.14
CA ASP A 43 5.51 7.90 3.63
C ASP A 43 6.02 6.80 4.57
N ILE A 44 5.94 7.02 5.89
CA ILE A 44 6.26 6.00 6.90
C ILE A 44 5.32 4.80 6.74
N LEU A 45 4.00 5.04 6.70
CA LEU A 45 3.01 3.98 6.56
C LEU A 45 3.13 3.22 5.24
N ALA A 46 3.35 3.93 4.14
CA ALA A 46 3.52 3.38 2.80
C ALA A 46 4.77 2.49 2.72
N SER A 47 5.88 2.93 3.30
CA SER A 47 7.13 2.15 3.36
C SER A 47 6.92 0.79 4.02
N PHE A 48 6.23 0.75 5.17
CA PHE A 48 5.89 -0.51 5.83
C PHE A 48 4.87 -1.33 5.04
N ALA A 49 3.85 -0.69 4.45
CA ALA A 49 2.80 -1.37 3.70
C ALA A 49 3.34 -2.06 2.44
N ILE A 50 4.27 -1.43 1.72
CA ILE A 50 4.91 -2.01 0.54
C ILE A 50 5.69 -3.27 0.91
N ILE A 51 6.52 -3.21 1.97
CA ILE A 51 7.29 -4.36 2.44
C ILE A 51 6.35 -5.48 2.89
N LEU A 52 5.35 -5.17 3.71
CA LEU A 52 4.41 -6.16 4.24
C LEU A 52 3.55 -6.77 3.12
N GLY A 53 3.11 -5.97 2.16
CA GLY A 53 2.37 -6.42 0.98
C GLY A 53 3.20 -7.35 0.10
N ALA A 54 4.44 -6.96 -0.21
CA ALA A 54 5.39 -7.77 -0.96
C ALA A 54 5.68 -9.12 -0.27
N LEU A 55 6.03 -9.08 1.02
CA LEU A 55 6.33 -10.28 1.80
C LEU A 55 5.11 -11.20 1.92
N ASN A 56 3.91 -10.66 2.14
CA ASN A 56 2.70 -11.44 2.25
C ASN A 56 2.34 -12.13 0.92
N LEU A 57 2.43 -11.39 -0.20
CA LEU A 57 2.23 -11.96 -1.54
C LEU A 57 3.22 -13.10 -1.79
N MET A 58 4.53 -12.86 -1.62
CA MET A 58 5.56 -13.87 -1.80
C MET A 58 5.32 -15.09 -0.92
N LYS A 59 5.06 -14.90 0.37
CA LYS A 59 4.79 -15.97 1.32
C LYS A 59 3.63 -16.85 0.85
N LEU A 60 2.50 -16.25 0.46
CA LEU A 60 1.32 -16.99 0.02
C LEU A 60 1.59 -17.78 -1.26
N GLN A 61 2.24 -17.17 -2.26
CA GLN A 61 2.54 -17.85 -3.52
C GLN A 61 3.58 -18.97 -3.33
N ILE A 62 4.65 -18.72 -2.56
CA ILE A 62 5.68 -19.74 -2.25
C ILE A 62 5.06 -20.91 -1.48
N GLN A 63 4.24 -20.65 -0.47
CA GLN A 63 3.54 -21.72 0.26
C GLN A 63 2.60 -22.52 -0.64
N LYS A 64 1.94 -21.85 -1.61
CA LYS A 64 1.06 -22.50 -2.58
C LYS A 64 1.83 -23.43 -3.52
N VAL A 65 3.02 -23.02 -3.96
CA VAL A 65 3.95 -23.84 -4.76
C VAL A 65 4.51 -25.00 -3.94
N ALA A 66 5.04 -24.75 -2.74
CA ALA A 66 5.65 -25.75 -1.89
C ALA A 66 4.67 -26.87 -1.50
N ARG A 67 3.40 -26.52 -1.26
CA ARG A 67 2.33 -27.49 -0.93
C ARG A 67 1.60 -28.04 -2.16
N LYS A 68 2.06 -27.71 -3.38
CA LYS A 68 1.44 -28.08 -4.68
C LYS A 68 -0.09 -27.95 -4.68
N LYS A 69 -0.61 -26.87 -4.09
CA LYS A 69 -2.07 -26.67 -4.03
C LYS A 69 -2.64 -26.45 -5.44
N THR A 70 -3.96 -26.60 -5.56
CA THR A 70 -4.67 -26.34 -6.82
C THR A 70 -4.30 -24.97 -7.41
N GLY A 71 -3.90 -24.96 -8.69
CA GLY A 71 -3.44 -23.75 -9.37
C GLY A 71 -2.04 -23.27 -8.95
N TRP A 72 -1.17 -24.15 -8.46
CA TRP A 72 0.25 -23.84 -8.21
C TRP A 72 1.03 -23.33 -9.45
N PRO A 73 0.74 -23.73 -10.71
CA PRO A 73 1.49 -23.21 -11.86
C PRO A 73 1.31 -21.70 -12.03
N TYR A 74 0.09 -21.19 -11.80
CA TYR A 74 -0.18 -19.74 -11.81
C TYR A 74 0.58 -18.98 -10.72
N SER A 75 0.93 -19.66 -9.63
CA SER A 75 1.69 -19.05 -8.53
C SER A 75 3.16 -18.84 -8.94
N LEU A 76 3.71 -19.69 -9.80
CA LEU A 76 5.05 -19.47 -10.39
C LEU A 76 5.05 -18.24 -11.30
N VAL A 77 4.01 -18.07 -12.12
CA VAL A 77 3.86 -16.88 -12.97
C VAL A 77 3.74 -15.62 -12.11
N ALA A 78 2.99 -15.67 -11.01
CA ALA A 78 2.88 -14.54 -10.08
C ALA A 78 4.21 -14.18 -9.41
N ILE A 79 4.97 -15.18 -8.94
CA ILE A 79 6.31 -14.95 -8.36
C ILE A 79 7.27 -14.39 -9.41
N GLY A 80 7.29 -14.97 -10.61
CA GLY A 80 8.13 -14.51 -11.71
C GLY A 80 7.79 -13.08 -12.16
N GLY A 81 6.50 -12.76 -12.31
CA GLY A 81 6.03 -11.42 -12.64
C GLY A 81 6.34 -10.40 -11.55
N PHE A 82 6.25 -10.78 -10.28
CA PHE A 82 6.62 -9.92 -9.16
C PHE A 82 8.13 -9.61 -9.16
N LEU A 83 8.98 -10.62 -9.33
CA LEU A 83 10.43 -10.42 -9.44
C LEU A 83 10.80 -9.59 -10.67
N PHE A 84 10.15 -9.84 -11.81
CA PHE A 84 10.34 -9.07 -13.03
C PHE A 84 9.95 -7.60 -12.83
N ALA A 85 8.82 -7.32 -12.18
CA ALA A 85 8.40 -5.94 -11.92
C ALA A 85 9.40 -5.21 -11.01
N ILE A 86 9.92 -5.89 -9.99
CA ILE A 86 10.97 -5.33 -9.12
C ILE A 86 12.24 -5.05 -9.93
N THR A 87 12.79 -6.04 -10.63
CA THR A 87 14.05 -5.86 -11.38
C THR A 87 13.90 -4.83 -12.49
N ALA A 88 12.79 -4.82 -13.22
CA ALA A 88 12.50 -3.80 -14.23
C ALA A 88 12.37 -2.40 -13.61
N GLY A 89 11.72 -2.27 -12.46
CA GLY A 89 11.62 -0.99 -11.74
C GLY A 89 12.99 -0.43 -11.34
N PHE A 90 13.85 -1.28 -10.77
CA PHE A 90 15.21 -0.88 -10.39
C PHE A 90 16.12 -0.62 -11.61
N ILE A 91 15.96 -1.33 -12.72
CA ILE A 91 16.83 -1.15 -13.90
C ILE A 91 16.41 0.06 -14.74
N VAL A 92 15.11 0.33 -14.87
CA VAL A 92 14.59 1.41 -15.75
C VAL A 92 14.60 2.77 -15.05
N LYS A 93 14.44 2.80 -13.73
CA LYS A 93 14.38 4.04 -12.93
C LYS A 93 15.50 4.20 -11.89
N GLY A 94 16.31 3.17 -11.66
CA GLY A 94 17.45 3.23 -10.74
C GLY A 94 18.72 3.72 -11.39
#